data_AF-A0A350RJ89-F1
#
_entry.id   AF-A0A350RJ89-F1
#
_cell.length_a   1.000
_cell.length_b   1.000
_cell.length_c   1.000
_cell.angle_alpha   90.00
_cell.angle_beta   90.00
_cell.angle_gamma   90.00
#
_symmetry.space_group_name_H-M   'P 1'
#
loop_
_entity.id
_entity.type
_entity.pdbx_description
1 polymer ?
#
loop_
_entity_poly.entity_id
_entity_poly.type
_entity_poly.pdbx_seq_one_letter_code
_entity_poly.pdbx_strand_id
1 'polypeptide(L)' 'MLSLKIGHRIIHRGTGRAGFVTGSSTKGWNRELVTVTLEGSTRSEDWPTSQVELRPSSEQLAIHGGDFVPPKGFPLNTV' A
#
# COMPACT_ATOMS: atom_id res chain seq x y z
N MET A 1 -7.58 -7.39 13.29
CA MET A 1 -7.07 -6.08 12.80
C MET A 1 -6.01 -6.39 11.75
N LEU A 2 -6.09 -5.82 10.55
CA LEU A 2 -5.13 -6.11 9.48
C LEU A 2 -3.76 -5.55 9.90
N SER A 3 -2.76 -6.41 10.13
CA SER A 3 -1.40 -5.94 10.44
C SER A 3 -0.70 -5.56 9.14
N LEU A 4 -0.78 -4.28 8.77
CA LEU A 4 -0.10 -3.75 7.60
C LEU A 4 1.38 -3.55 7.88
N LYS A 5 2.23 -3.99 6.96
CA LYS A 5 3.68 -3.88 7.01
C LYS A 5 4.17 -3.07 5.83
N ILE A 6 5.31 -2.42 5.99
CA ILE A 6 6.00 -1.73 4.90
C ILE A 6 6.20 -2.70 3.73
N GLY A 7 5.89 -2.24 2.51
CA GLY A 7 5.93 -3.01 1.28
C GLY A 7 4.66 -3.80 0.95
N HIS A 8 3.66 -3.87 1.86
CA HIS A 8 2.37 -4.45 1.48
C HIS A 8 1.71 -3.61 0.39
N ARG A 9 1.24 -4.28 -0.66
CA ARG A 9 0.40 -3.67 -1.69
C ARG A 9 -1.06 -3.69 -1.23
N ILE A 10 -1.71 -2.54 -1.28
CA ILE A 10 -3.06 -2.34 -0.76
C ILE A 10 -3.92 -1.56 -1.75
N ILE A 11 -5.22 -1.66 -1.57
CA ILE A 11 -6.21 -0.88 -2.31
C ILE A 11 -7.08 -0.10 -1.32
N HIS A 12 -7.38 1.16 -1.64
CA HIS A 12 -8.30 1.97 -0.85
C HIS A 12 -9.75 1.64 -1.24
N ARG A 13 -10.55 1.14 -0.29
CA ARG A 13 -11.94 0.70 -0.50
C ARG A 13 -12.84 1.78 -1.09
N GLY A 14 -12.63 3.05 -0.69
CA GLY A 14 -13.50 4.15 -1.12
C GLY A 14 -13.16 4.75 -2.48
N THR A 15 -11.90 4.64 -2.93
CA THR A 15 -11.43 5.30 -4.17
C THR A 15 -10.99 4.30 -5.23
N GLY A 16 -10.80 3.02 -4.87
CA GLY A 16 -10.27 1.97 -5.74
C GLY A 16 -8.80 2.15 -6.11
N ARG A 17 -8.10 3.14 -5.53
CA ARG A 17 -6.70 3.42 -5.86
C ARG A 17 -5.79 2.38 -5.21
N ALA A 18 -4.82 1.90 -5.97
CA ALA A 18 -3.78 0.99 -5.48
C ALA A 18 -2.56 1.78 -4.99
N GLY A 19 -1.89 1.23 -3.99
CA GLY A 19 -0.68 1.79 -3.43
C GLY A 19 0.09 0.74 -2.64
N PHE A 20 1.21 1.15 -2.09
CA PHE A 20 2.03 0.31 -1.23
C PHE A 20 2.40 1.06 0.04
N VAL A 21 2.45 0.32 1.14
CA VAL A 21 2.74 0.88 2.46
C VAL A 21 4.21 1.29 2.54
N THR A 22 4.46 2.57 2.82
CA THR A 22 5.82 3.12 2.96
C THR A 22 6.12 3.59 4.38
N GLY A 23 5.08 3.88 5.18
CA GLY A 23 5.22 4.23 6.58
C GLY A 23 4.49 3.26 7.50
N SER A 24 4.91 3.23 8.75
CA SER A 24 4.23 2.46 9.79
C SER A 24 2.86 3.05 10.14
N SER A 25 2.00 2.21 10.70
CA SER A 25 0.71 2.62 11.21
C SER A 25 0.89 3.66 12.34
N THR A 26 0.45 4.89 12.11
CA THR A 26 0.49 5.98 13.11
C THR A 26 -0.91 6.23 13.65
N LYS A 27 -1.04 6.42 14.97
CA LYS A 27 -2.32 6.81 15.58
C LYS A 27 -2.49 8.33 15.46
N GLY A 28 -3.34 8.77 14.53
CA GLY A 28 -3.75 10.17 14.39
C GLY A 28 -5.24 10.32 14.70
N TRP A 29 -5.63 11.25 15.58
CA TRP A 29 -7.05 11.57 15.84
C TRP A 29 -7.96 10.35 16.13
N ASN A 30 -7.52 9.42 16.99
CA ASN A 30 -8.20 8.14 17.28
C ASN A 30 -8.39 7.20 16.08
N ARG A 31 -7.71 7.44 14.97
CA ARG A 31 -7.68 6.54 13.80
C ARG A 31 -6.26 6.04 13.60
N GLU A 32 -6.17 4.77 13.23
CA GLU A 32 -4.90 4.21 12.77
C GLU A 32 -4.78 4.54 11.28
N LEU A 33 -3.73 5.27 10.94
CA LEU A 33 -3.42 5.69 9.57
C LEU A 33 -2.17 4.95 9.11
N VAL A 34 -2.11 4.61 7.84
CA VAL A 34 -0.92 4.06 7.19
C VAL A 34 -0.49 4.99 6.06
N THR A 35 0.80 5.29 5.97
CA THR A 35 1.34 6.08 4.86
C THR A 35 1.53 5.17 3.65
N VAL A 36 0.95 5.58 2.54
CA VAL A 36 0.86 4.82 1.30
C VAL A 36 1.37 5.68 0.17
N THR A 37 2.26 5.14 -0.64
CA THR A 37 2.61 5.76 -1.91
C THR A 37 1.80 5.09 -3.02
N LEU A 38 1.22 5.90 -3.90
CA LEU A 38 0.28 5.41 -4.90
C LEU A 38 1.01 4.79 -6.08
N GLU A 39 0.45 3.71 -6.62
CA GLU A 39 0.96 3.12 -7.85
C GLU A 39 0.70 4.07 -9.04
N GLY A 40 1.72 4.32 -9.85
CA GLY A 40 1.69 5.28 -10.95
C GLY A 40 1.80 6.76 -10.52
N SER A 41 2.18 7.05 -9.28
CA SER A 41 2.32 8.42 -8.79
C SER A 41 3.54 8.64 -7.89
N THR A 42 4.02 9.88 -7.81
CA THR A 42 5.04 10.32 -6.84
C THR A 42 4.42 10.65 -5.49
N ARG A 43 3.09 10.64 -5.41
CA ARG A 43 2.34 11.12 -4.25
C ARG A 43 2.24 10.04 -3.19
N SER A 44 2.48 10.46 -1.95
CA SER A 44 2.16 9.71 -0.74
C SER A 44 0.91 10.31 -0.09
N GLU A 45 0.07 9.45 0.46
CA GLU A 45 -1.16 9.77 1.16
C GLU A 45 -1.24 8.95 2.46
N ASP A 46 -1.88 9.48 3.49
CA ASP A 46 -2.19 8.73 4.71
C ASP A 46 -3.62 8.19 4.61
N TRP A 47 -3.76 6.87 4.67
CA TRP A 47 -5.04 6.19 4.57
C TRP A 47 -5.44 5.56 5.90
N PRO A 48 -6.73 5.66 6.32
CA PRO A 48 -7.21 4.92 7.47
C PRO A 48 -7.09 3.42 7.24
N THR A 49 -6.56 2.67 8.21
CA THR A 49 -6.42 1.21 8.10
C THR A 49 -7.77 0.49 7.95
N SER A 50 -8.86 1.12 8.38
CA SER A 50 -10.24 0.65 8.18
C SER A 50 -10.73 0.79 6.73
N GLN A 51 -10.09 1.63 5.91
CA GLN A 51 -10.49 1.91 4.53
C GLN A 51 -9.57 1.26 3.50
N VAL A 52 -8.66 0.38 3.93
CA VAL A 52 -7.73 -0.31 3.04
C VAL A 52 -7.92 -1.82 3.11
N GLU A 53 -7.56 -2.48 2.03
CA GLU A 53 -7.51 -3.93 1.91
C GLU A 53 -6.18 -4.36 1.32
N LEU A 54 -5.68 -5.51 1.76
CA LEU A 54 -4.54 -6.14 1.08
C LEU A 54 -4.98 -6.60 -0.30
N ARG A 55 -4.13 -6.33 -1.30
CA ARG A 55 -4.25 -6.98 -2.59
C ARG A 55 -4.04 -8.50 -2.44
N PRO A 56 -4.59 -9.33 -3.34
CA PRO A 56 -4.39 -10.78 -3.33
C PRO A 56 -2.91 -11.16 -3.18
N SER A 57 -2.63 -12.31 -2.56
CA SER A 57 -1.26 -12.77 -2.32
C SER A 57 -0.44 -12.85 -3.60
N SER A 58 -1.01 -13.33 -4.72
CA SER A 58 -0.36 -13.37 -6.04
C SER A 58 0.12 -12.00 -6.53
N GLU A 59 -0.48 -10.92 -6.03
CA GLU A 59 -0.14 -9.54 -6.36
C GLU A 59 0.76 -8.89 -5.30
N GLN A 60 1.12 -9.58 -4.22
CA GLN A 60 2.05 -9.05 -3.23
C GLN A 60 3.51 -9.23 -3.67
N LEU A 61 4.40 -8.42 -3.09
CA LEU A 61 5.84 -8.61 -3.26
C LEU A 61 6.29 -9.96 -2.70
N ALA A 62 7.37 -10.52 -3.26
CA ALA A 62 7.98 -11.77 -2.79
C ALA A 62 8.30 -11.77 -1.29
N ILE A 63 8.72 -10.64 -0.73
CA ILE A 63 8.98 -10.50 0.72
C ILE A 63 7.73 -10.72 1.59
N HIS A 64 6.54 -10.55 1.01
CA HIS A 64 5.24 -10.77 1.65
C HIS A 64 4.54 -12.04 1.14
N GLY A 65 5.30 -12.95 0.51
CA GLY A 65 4.80 -14.25 0.05
C GLY A 65 3.99 -14.21 -1.24
N GLY A 66 4.15 -13.16 -2.05
CA GLY A 66 3.52 -13.05 -3.36
C GLY A 66 4.47 -13.22 -4.54
N ASP A 67 3.90 -13.22 -5.75
CA ASP A 67 4.64 -13.44 -6.99
C ASP A 67 4.86 -12.15 -7.78
N PHE A 68 4.47 -10.99 -7.24
CA PHE A 68 4.61 -9.72 -7.93
C PHE A 68 6.06 -9.27 -7.96
N VAL A 69 6.62 -9.24 -9.17
CA VAL A 69 7.91 -8.62 -9.47
C VAL A 69 7.66 -7.19 -9.92
N PRO A 70 8.01 -6.17 -9.10
CA PRO A 70 7.79 -4.79 -9.48
C PRO A 70 8.67 -4.42 -10.69
N PRO A 71 8.15 -3.69 -11.69
CA PRO A 71 8.95 -3.21 -12.80
C PRO A 71 10.03 -2.23 -12.32
N LYS A 72 11.08 -2.05 -13.13
CA LYS A 72 12.11 -1.05 -12.84
C LYS A 72 11.46 0.34 -12.76
N GLY A 73 11.79 1.10 -11.71
CA GLY A 73 11.16 2.41 -11.47
C GLY A 73 9.76 2.35 -10.84
N PHE A 74 9.28 1.18 -10.41
CA PHE A 74 8.11 1.08 -9.54
C PHE A 74 8.32 1.94 -8.28
N PRO A 75 7.33 2.76 -7.89
CA PRO A 75 5.91 2.74 -8.28
C PRO A 75 5.57 3.68 -9.43
N LEU A 76 6.56 4.42 -9.91
CA LEU A 76 6.40 5.55 -10.80
C LEU A 76 6.31 5.18 -12.28
N ASN A 77 6.57 3.91 -12.63
CA ASN A 77 6.64 3.44 -14.00
C ASN A 77 7.37 4.44 -14.90
N THR A 78 8.65 4.67 -14.64
CA THR A 78 9.51 5.31 -15.65
C THR A 78 9.87 4.24 -16.66
N VAL A 79 9.11 4.23 -17.77
CA VAL A 79 9.38 3.45 -18.99
C VAL A 79 10.85 3.52 -19.37
#